data_AF-A0A2K0WDN6-F1
#
_entry.id   AF-A0A2K0WDN6-F1
#
_cell.length_a   1.000
_cell.length_b   1.000
_cell.length_c   1.000
_cell.angle_alpha   90.00
_cell.angle_beta   90.00
_cell.angle_gamma   90.00
#
_symmetry.space_group_name_H-M   'P 1'
#
loop_
_entity.id
_entity.type
_entity.pdbx_description
1 polymer ?
#
loop_
_entity_poly.entity_id
_entity_poly.type
_entity_poly.pdbx_seq_one_letter_code
_entity_poly.pdbx_strand_id
1 'polypeptide(L)'
;MEKSKYLLKLDMENICLENIQTCVLLANLSSSSKNPESEALFVTLGIRMAEILGLDQPDPEDSEVLRETKCRVWWTLFMADRWSSVGRNLRRAMPDFNQETPLPMDEDYFHHLDADQGTDSVEASPPRPRTLGLWAYNIMLAKQLGPIRDLNKQWNQEGISEDYVMQRVADLAEGLQLWEAGLPEEKKATEENLQAHSAKKLGGPFLAIHTGYHQHFVLLLFRFLDLNRAQTPKTIEYAELCKYHARSISQLVKLSRQVPNCAMVFGGVGYMTVASSAVLLHTLIFGQQDDTGDIRAQLESNYETIYALQKYWPSIQNSVSRDTCVSG
;
A
#
# COMPACT_ATOMS: atom_id res chain seq x y z
N MET A 1 -2.16 -20.96 12.82
CA MET A 1 -3.08 -19.83 13.05
C MET A 1 -3.86 -19.98 14.36
N GLU A 2 -4.67 -21.04 14.54
CA GLU A 2 -5.55 -21.16 15.73
C GLU A 2 -4.82 -21.15 17.08
N LYS A 3 -3.68 -21.85 17.19
CA LYS A 3 -2.86 -21.82 18.42
C LYS A 3 -2.37 -20.41 18.76
N SER A 4 -1.88 -19.65 17.78
CA SER A 4 -1.43 -18.26 17.99
C SER A 4 -2.58 -17.33 18.40
N LYS A 5 -3.76 -17.48 17.78
CA LYS A 5 -4.97 -16.75 18.19
C LYS A 5 -5.38 -17.08 19.61
N TYR A 6 -5.31 -18.35 19.99
CA TYR A 6 -5.63 -18.81 21.35
C TYR A 6 -4.66 -18.21 22.37
N LEU A 7 -3.35 -18.27 22.13
CA LEU A 7 -2.34 -17.72 23.03
C LEU A 7 -2.48 -16.20 23.21
N LEU A 8 -2.66 -15.44 22.11
CA LEU A 8 -2.87 -13.99 22.21
C LEU A 8 -4.13 -13.64 23.01
N LYS A 9 -5.20 -14.42 22.87
CA LYS A 9 -6.45 -14.19 23.64
C LYS A 9 -6.27 -14.45 25.13
N LEU A 10 -5.41 -15.40 25.51
CA LEU A 10 -5.11 -15.66 26.92
C LEU A 10 -4.22 -14.58 27.54
N ASP A 11 -3.35 -13.97 26.74
CA ASP A 11 -2.38 -12.96 27.18
C ASP A 11 -2.77 -11.54 26.75
N MET A 12 -4.05 -11.30 26.45
CA MET A 12 -4.50 -10.06 25.79
C MET A 12 -4.35 -8.80 26.65
N GLU A 13 -4.27 -8.95 27.97
CA GLU A 13 -4.06 -7.85 28.92
C GLU A 13 -2.58 -7.49 29.10
N ASN A 14 -1.67 -8.35 28.63
CA ASN A 14 -0.24 -8.07 28.62
C ASN A 14 0.10 -7.15 27.45
N ILE A 15 0.27 -5.87 27.76
CA ILE A 15 0.55 -4.83 26.76
C ILE A 15 2.06 -4.79 26.53
N CYS A 16 2.52 -5.50 25.50
CA CYS A 16 3.92 -5.55 25.09
C CYS A 16 4.09 -5.46 23.57
N LEU A 17 5.31 -5.18 23.11
CA LEU A 17 5.63 -5.03 21.69
C LEU A 17 5.35 -6.33 20.90
N GLU A 18 5.63 -7.48 21.51
CA GLU A 18 5.43 -8.81 20.93
C GLU A 18 3.95 -9.10 20.68
N ASN A 19 3.07 -8.70 21.59
CA ASN A 19 1.62 -8.86 21.43
C ASN A 19 1.08 -7.91 20.34
N ILE A 20 1.64 -6.70 20.21
CA ILE A 20 1.31 -5.80 19.09
C ILE A 20 1.74 -6.41 17.75
N GLN A 21 2.96 -6.91 17.66
CA GLN A 21 3.47 -7.58 16.46
C GLN A 21 2.63 -8.83 16.14
N THR A 22 2.22 -9.59 17.15
CA THR A 22 1.33 -10.75 16.99
C THR A 22 -0.04 -10.33 16.45
N CYS A 23 -0.59 -9.21 16.91
CA CYS A 23 -1.82 -8.63 16.36
C CYS A 23 -1.67 -8.31 14.87
N VAL A 24 -0.58 -7.66 14.45
CA VAL A 24 -0.29 -7.36 13.04
C VAL A 24 -0.22 -8.64 12.20
N LEU A 25 0.48 -9.67 12.67
CA LEU A 25 0.60 -10.94 11.95
C LEU A 25 -0.75 -11.66 11.82
N LEU A 26 -1.53 -11.72 12.91
CA LEU A 26 -2.86 -12.33 12.91
C LEU A 26 -3.86 -11.56 12.05
N ALA A 27 -3.76 -10.23 11.98
CA ALA A 27 -4.57 -9.42 11.09
C ALA A 27 -4.31 -9.79 9.62
N ASN A 28 -3.03 -9.82 9.21
CA ASN A 28 -2.64 -10.22 7.86
C ASN A 28 -3.12 -11.64 7.52
N LEU A 29 -2.93 -12.61 8.42
CA LEU A 29 -3.40 -13.98 8.23
C LEU A 29 -4.93 -14.08 8.14
N SER A 30 -5.65 -13.29 8.92
CA SER A 30 -7.12 -13.25 8.90
C SER A 30 -7.63 -12.66 7.58
N SER A 31 -6.96 -11.62 7.08
CA SER A 31 -7.21 -11.04 5.76
C SER A 31 -7.03 -12.08 4.64
N SER A 32 -5.93 -12.84 4.69
CA SER A 32 -5.65 -13.95 3.77
C SER A 32 -6.74 -15.02 3.81
N SER A 33 -7.18 -15.39 5.01
CA SER A 33 -8.10 -16.49 5.28
C SER A 33 -9.58 -16.12 5.11
N LYS A 34 -9.89 -15.01 4.42
CA LYS A 34 -11.27 -14.53 4.19
C LYS A 34 -12.04 -14.23 5.48
N ASN A 35 -11.36 -13.78 6.55
CA ASN A 35 -11.98 -13.39 7.82
C ASN A 35 -11.68 -11.90 8.13
N PRO A 36 -12.32 -10.98 7.40
CA PRO A 36 -12.08 -9.54 7.54
C PRO A 36 -12.57 -8.95 8.87
N GLU A 37 -13.49 -9.62 9.58
CA GLU A 37 -13.87 -9.23 10.95
C GLU A 37 -12.70 -9.41 11.93
N SER A 38 -12.04 -10.57 11.86
CA SER A 38 -10.89 -10.85 12.72
C SER A 38 -9.71 -9.94 12.38
N GLU A 39 -9.51 -9.62 11.10
CA GLU A 39 -8.52 -8.62 10.68
C GLU A 39 -8.73 -7.29 11.39
N ALA A 40 -9.93 -6.71 11.29
CA ALA A 40 -10.25 -5.41 11.90
C ALA A 40 -10.10 -5.42 13.43
N LEU A 41 -10.51 -6.52 14.09
CA LEU A 41 -10.36 -6.68 15.54
C LEU A 41 -8.89 -6.69 15.96
N PHE A 42 -8.04 -7.48 15.31
CA PHE A 42 -6.62 -7.55 15.66
C PHE A 42 -5.88 -6.25 15.35
N VAL A 43 -6.20 -5.58 14.23
CA VAL A 43 -5.65 -4.24 13.93
C VAL A 43 -6.01 -3.25 15.05
N THR A 44 -7.28 -3.19 15.44
CA THR A 44 -7.75 -2.28 16.50
C THR A 44 -7.10 -2.58 17.84
N LEU A 45 -6.96 -3.86 18.20
CA LEU A 45 -6.29 -4.27 19.44
C LEU A 45 -4.83 -3.84 19.46
N GLY A 46 -4.09 -4.11 18.38
CA GLY A 46 -2.69 -3.70 18.24
C GLY A 46 -2.51 -2.18 18.32
N ILE A 47 -3.42 -1.41 17.72
CA ILE A 47 -3.43 0.07 17.81
C ILE A 47 -3.57 0.52 19.26
N ARG A 48 -4.56 -0.02 19.99
CA ARG A 48 -4.78 0.37 21.39
C ARG A 48 -3.60 0.01 22.28
N MET A 49 -3.00 -1.17 22.08
CA MET A 49 -1.77 -1.54 22.79
C MET A 49 -0.61 -0.59 22.46
N ALA A 50 -0.44 -0.20 21.19
CA ALA A 50 0.63 0.70 20.77
C ALA A 50 0.47 2.12 21.32
N GLU A 51 -0.77 2.64 21.39
CA GLU A 51 -1.07 3.92 22.01
C GLU A 51 -0.81 3.90 23.53
N ILE A 52 -1.17 2.81 24.22
CA ILE A 52 -0.90 2.67 25.66
C ILE A 52 0.61 2.64 25.96
N LEU A 53 1.41 2.03 25.08
CA LEU A 53 2.88 2.06 25.18
C LEU A 53 3.53 3.35 24.66
N GLY A 54 2.76 4.24 24.02
CA GLY A 54 3.29 5.46 23.42
C GLY A 54 4.30 5.22 22.28
N LEU A 55 4.07 4.23 21.41
CA LEU A 55 5.02 3.89 20.33
C LEU A 55 5.25 5.01 19.31
N ASP A 56 4.37 6.02 19.28
CA ASP A 56 4.49 7.21 18.45
C ASP A 56 5.50 8.24 18.96
N GLN A 57 5.96 8.07 20.22
CA GLN A 57 6.92 8.94 20.87
C GLN A 57 8.23 8.17 21.11
N PRO A 58 9.36 8.63 20.56
CA PRO A 58 10.64 7.98 20.80
C PRO A 58 11.06 8.11 22.26
N ASP A 59 11.38 6.98 22.89
CA ASP A 59 12.01 6.96 24.21
C ASP A 59 13.54 7.12 24.06
N PRO A 60 14.17 8.12 24.71
CA PRO A 60 15.63 8.27 24.72
C PRO A 60 16.37 7.08 25.32
N GLU A 61 15.73 6.31 26.19
CA GLU A 61 16.33 5.14 26.86
C GLU A 61 16.31 3.89 25.96
N ASP A 62 15.55 3.89 24.87
CA ASP A 62 15.55 2.79 23.91
C ASP A 62 16.88 2.75 23.12
N SER A 63 17.39 1.53 22.91
CA SER A 63 18.43 1.31 21.91
C SER A 63 17.96 1.75 20.52
N GLU A 64 18.89 2.10 19.63
CA GLU A 64 18.53 2.54 18.28
C GLU A 64 17.69 1.50 17.53
N VAL A 65 18.03 0.22 17.70
CA VAL A 65 17.29 -0.91 17.13
C VAL A 65 15.86 -0.99 17.69
N LEU A 66 15.69 -0.86 19.01
CA LEU A 66 14.36 -0.92 19.63
C LEU A 66 13.49 0.27 19.22
N ARG A 67 14.07 1.48 19.21
CA ARG A 67 13.40 2.71 18.79
C ARG A 67 12.93 2.64 17.33
N GLU A 68 13.78 2.14 16.43
CA GLU A 68 13.40 1.93 15.03
C GLU A 68 12.35 0.82 14.88
N THR A 69 12.44 -0.25 15.67
CA THR A 69 11.44 -1.33 15.68
C THR A 69 10.07 -0.81 16.11
N LYS A 70 9.99 -0.04 17.20
CA LYS A 70 8.74 0.59 17.66
C LYS A 70 8.16 1.53 16.60
N CYS A 71 8.99 2.36 15.98
CA CYS A 71 8.61 3.25 14.87
C CYS A 71 7.99 2.46 13.70
N ARG A 72 8.65 1.39 13.23
CA ARG A 72 8.14 0.55 12.14
C ARG A 72 6.84 -0.16 12.51
N VAL A 73 6.68 -0.61 13.76
CA VAL A 73 5.44 -1.23 14.25
C VAL A 73 4.29 -0.23 14.26
N TRP A 74 4.52 0.98 14.79
CA TRP A 74 3.53 2.06 14.78
C TRP A 74 3.03 2.35 13.36
N TRP A 75 3.96 2.55 12.43
CA TRP A 75 3.58 2.85 11.05
C TRP A 75 3.00 1.66 10.29
N THR A 76 3.32 0.42 10.69
CA THR A 76 2.65 -0.77 10.15
C THR A 76 1.19 -0.83 10.57
N LEU A 77 0.88 -0.50 11.83
CA LEU A 77 -0.50 -0.36 12.29
C LEU A 77 -1.24 0.76 11.55
N PHE A 78 -0.58 1.89 11.31
CA PHE A 78 -1.13 3.02 10.54
C PHE A 78 -1.55 2.60 9.12
N MET A 79 -0.71 1.79 8.45
CA MET A 79 -0.99 1.25 7.12
C MET A 79 -2.11 0.21 7.18
N ALA A 80 -2.08 -0.69 8.16
CA ALA A 80 -3.08 -1.74 8.34
C ALA A 80 -4.47 -1.16 8.66
N ASP A 81 -4.58 -0.12 9.49
CA ASP A 81 -5.84 0.57 9.78
C ASP A 81 -6.45 1.18 8.52
N ARG A 82 -5.61 1.82 7.70
CA ARG A 82 -6.00 2.43 6.42
C ARG A 82 -6.37 1.46 5.33
N TRP A 83 -5.88 0.22 5.38
CA TRP A 83 -6.22 -0.82 4.41
C TRP A 83 -7.37 -1.73 4.88
N SER A 84 -7.53 -1.97 6.17
CA SER A 84 -8.60 -2.81 6.72
C SER A 84 -9.94 -2.07 6.83
N SER A 85 -9.92 -0.78 7.23
CA SER A 85 -11.14 0.04 7.37
C SER A 85 -11.87 0.32 6.04
N VAL A 86 -11.14 0.18 4.94
CA VAL A 86 -11.52 0.34 3.53
C VAL A 86 -12.73 -0.48 3.12
N GLY A 87 -12.61 -1.80 3.25
CA GLY A 87 -13.54 -2.74 2.61
C GLY A 87 -14.87 -2.79 3.34
N ARG A 88 -14.94 -2.16 4.51
CA ARG A 88 -16.01 -2.37 5.49
C ARG A 88 -16.67 -1.07 5.97
N ASN A 89 -16.27 0.08 5.43
CA ASN A 89 -16.76 1.39 5.86
C ASN A 89 -16.61 1.62 7.39
N LEU A 90 -15.57 1.03 7.99
CA LEU A 90 -15.26 1.25 9.40
C LEU A 90 -14.59 2.62 9.57
N ARG A 91 -14.74 3.19 10.76
CA ARG A 91 -13.97 4.37 11.15
C ARG A 91 -12.52 3.94 11.36
N ARG A 92 -11.59 4.73 10.84
CA ARG A 92 -10.15 4.59 11.12
C ARG A 92 -9.94 4.75 12.62
N ALA A 93 -9.18 3.84 13.22
CA ALA A 93 -8.88 3.87 14.64
C ALA A 93 -7.71 4.82 14.97
N MET A 94 -6.73 4.95 14.06
CA MET A 94 -5.61 5.86 14.21
C MET A 94 -5.92 7.25 13.65
N PRO A 95 -5.31 8.32 14.21
CA PRO A 95 -5.43 9.67 13.66
C PRO A 95 -4.85 9.77 12.25
N ASP A 96 -5.09 10.92 11.62
CA ASP A 96 -4.44 11.28 10.37
C ASP A 96 -2.93 11.49 10.58
N PHE A 97 -2.18 11.46 9.47
CA PHE A 97 -0.72 11.48 9.47
C PHE A 97 -0.15 12.65 10.30
N ASN A 98 0.63 12.33 11.33
CA ASN A 98 1.36 13.31 12.14
C ASN A 98 2.79 13.47 11.60
N GLN A 99 3.18 14.69 11.22
CA GLN A 99 4.53 15.01 10.76
C GLN A 99 5.59 14.97 11.88
N GLU A 100 5.18 15.09 13.14
CA GLU A 100 6.09 15.08 14.28
C GLU A 100 6.54 13.66 14.65
N THR A 101 5.75 12.64 14.31
CA THR A 101 6.12 11.24 14.54
C THR A 101 7.26 10.85 13.60
N PRO A 102 8.40 10.36 14.10
CA PRO A 102 9.53 10.01 13.25
C PRO A 102 9.17 8.93 12.23
N LEU A 103 9.65 9.12 11.00
CA LEU A 103 9.50 8.13 9.94
C LEU A 103 10.61 7.08 9.98
N PRO A 104 10.36 5.86 9.46
CA PRO A 104 11.34 4.79 9.40
C PRO A 104 12.61 5.17 8.64
N MET A 105 13.75 4.73 9.13
CA MET A 105 15.03 4.91 8.43
C MET A 105 15.16 3.95 7.23
N ASP A 106 16.25 4.09 6.49
CA ASP A 106 16.63 3.20 5.39
C ASP A 106 16.69 1.73 5.83
N GLU A 107 16.08 0.84 5.04
CA GLU A 107 16.02 -0.59 5.34
C GLU A 107 17.40 -1.25 5.34
N ASP A 108 18.26 -0.88 4.39
CA ASP A 108 19.62 -1.42 4.28
C ASP A 108 20.42 -1.01 5.53
N TYR A 109 20.32 0.26 5.94
CA TYR A 109 20.97 0.72 7.16
C TYR A 109 20.45 -0.01 8.41
N PHE A 110 19.13 -0.13 8.57
CA PHE A 110 18.54 -0.83 9.72
C PHE A 110 18.98 -2.30 9.80
N HIS A 111 19.09 -3.00 8.67
CA HIS A 111 19.55 -4.39 8.61
C HIS A 111 21.00 -4.59 9.06
N HIS A 112 21.83 -3.55 8.98
CA HIS A 112 23.23 -3.57 9.37
C HIS A 112 23.48 -2.91 10.74
N LEU A 113 22.44 -2.52 11.47
CA LEU A 113 22.60 -2.10 12.87
C LEU A 113 22.95 -3.33 13.72
N ASP A 114 24.07 -3.25 14.42
CA ASP A 114 24.45 -4.27 15.40
C ASP A 114 23.53 -4.18 16.61
N ALA A 115 22.89 -5.31 16.96
CA ALA A 115 22.12 -5.44 18.20
C ALA A 115 23.00 -5.35 19.46
N ASP A 116 24.31 -5.56 19.30
CA ASP A 116 25.31 -5.70 20.36
C ASP A 116 26.26 -4.49 20.50
N GLN A 117 25.96 -3.34 19.87
CA GLN A 117 26.60 -2.09 20.30
C GLN A 117 26.02 -1.67 21.66
N GLY A 118 26.45 -2.42 22.68
CA GLY A 118 26.36 -2.06 24.07
C GLY A 118 26.99 -0.70 24.31
N THR A 119 26.57 -0.12 25.41
CA THR A 119 26.84 1.21 25.98
C THR A 119 28.31 1.69 26.06
N ASP A 120 29.28 1.04 25.43
CA ASP A 120 30.71 1.23 25.70
C ASP A 120 31.60 1.63 24.50
N SER A 121 31.05 2.08 23.36
CA SER A 121 31.88 2.74 22.32
C SER A 121 31.69 4.26 22.32
N VAL A 122 32.48 4.94 23.15
CA VAL A 122 32.58 6.40 23.29
C VAL A 122 33.34 7.05 22.11
N GLU A 123 33.17 6.52 20.90
CA GLU A 123 33.50 7.26 19.68
C GLU A 123 32.20 7.44 18.90
N ALA A 124 31.44 8.46 19.33
CA ALA A 124 30.27 8.95 18.62
C ALA A 124 30.72 9.37 17.21
N SER A 125 30.66 8.42 16.27
CA SER A 125 30.60 8.74 14.85
C SER A 125 29.57 9.86 14.70
N PRO A 126 29.87 10.95 13.98
CA PRO A 126 28.92 12.05 13.85
C PRO A 126 27.58 11.48 13.38
N PRO A 127 26.44 11.91 13.97
CA PRO A 127 25.14 11.37 13.62
C PRO A 127 24.97 11.52 12.12
N ARG A 128 25.08 10.39 11.40
CA ARG A 128 24.85 10.38 9.97
C ARG A 128 23.40 10.82 9.75
N PRO A 129 23.11 11.62 8.71
CA PRO A 129 21.74 12.01 8.42
C PRO A 129 20.91 10.73 8.31
N ARG A 130 19.88 10.59 9.15
CA ARG A 130 18.98 9.44 9.12
C ARG A 130 18.19 9.51 7.82
N THR A 131 18.65 8.79 6.80
CA THR A 131 17.99 8.73 5.50
C THR A 131 16.69 7.95 5.64
N LEU A 132 15.62 8.47 5.04
CA LEU A 132 14.33 7.79 5.03
C LEU A 132 14.36 6.57 4.11
N GLY A 133 13.81 5.46 4.59
CA GLY A 133 13.68 4.21 3.82
C GLY A 133 12.49 4.19 2.89
N LEU A 134 12.40 3.14 2.06
CA LEU A 134 11.27 2.93 1.16
C LEU A 134 9.93 2.88 1.92
N TRP A 135 9.93 2.30 3.13
CA TRP A 135 8.73 2.25 3.97
C TRP A 135 8.23 3.64 4.37
N ALA A 136 9.12 4.58 4.67
CA ALA A 136 8.76 5.97 4.97
C ALA A 136 8.01 6.63 3.80
N TYR A 137 8.51 6.47 2.57
CA TYR A 137 7.85 7.02 1.39
C TYR A 137 6.51 6.33 1.11
N ASN A 138 6.39 5.03 1.39
CA ASN A 138 5.12 4.32 1.30
C ASN A 138 4.07 4.86 2.28
N ILE A 139 4.47 5.16 3.52
CA ILE A 139 3.59 5.77 4.53
C ILE A 139 3.13 7.15 4.07
N MET A 140 4.05 7.98 3.57
CA MET A 140 3.73 9.29 3.03
C MET A 140 2.76 9.22 1.85
N LEU A 141 2.89 8.20 0.99
CA LEU A 141 1.95 7.95 -0.09
C LEU A 141 0.57 7.55 0.45
N ALA A 142 0.54 6.63 1.41
CA ALA A 142 -0.71 6.10 1.98
C ALA A 142 -1.57 7.17 2.68
N LYS A 143 -0.99 8.30 3.08
CA LYS A 143 -1.74 9.48 3.53
C LYS A 143 -2.76 9.95 2.47
N GLN A 144 -2.42 9.85 1.19
CA GLN A 144 -3.29 10.31 0.09
C GLN A 144 -4.51 9.40 -0.13
N LEU A 145 -4.47 8.19 0.41
CA LEU A 145 -5.52 7.19 0.25
C LEU A 145 -6.84 7.61 0.92
N GLY A 146 -6.78 8.27 2.08
CA GLY A 146 -7.97 8.73 2.81
C GLY A 146 -8.83 9.68 1.97
N PRO A 147 -8.27 10.83 1.54
CA PRO A 147 -8.99 11.79 0.71
C PRO A 147 -9.55 11.23 -0.61
N ILE A 148 -8.81 10.36 -1.31
CA ILE A 148 -9.29 9.70 -2.55
C ILE A 148 -10.55 8.86 -2.26
N ARG A 149 -10.56 8.14 -1.13
CA ARG A 149 -11.70 7.32 -0.72
C ARG A 149 -12.90 8.14 -0.31
N ASP A 150 -12.66 9.22 0.44
CA ASP A 150 -13.74 10.10 0.89
C ASP A 150 -14.43 10.73 -0.32
N LEU A 151 -13.68 11.16 -1.33
CA LEU A 151 -14.22 11.60 -2.63
C LEU A 151 -15.01 10.48 -3.32
N ASN A 152 -14.45 9.27 -3.43
CA ASN A 152 -15.12 8.13 -4.07
C ASN A 152 -16.45 7.73 -3.39
N LYS A 153 -16.59 7.95 -2.08
CA LYS A 153 -17.85 7.75 -1.34
C LYS A 153 -18.84 8.89 -1.57
N GLN A 154 -18.34 10.13 -1.58
CA GLN A 154 -19.16 11.34 -1.77
C GLN A 154 -19.70 11.48 -3.18
N TRP A 155 -18.98 10.96 -4.19
CA TRP A 155 -19.33 11.13 -5.60
C TRP A 155 -20.78 10.77 -5.94
N ASN A 156 -21.37 9.75 -5.29
CA ASN A 156 -22.75 9.32 -5.54
C ASN A 156 -23.79 9.95 -4.60
N GLN A 157 -23.38 10.87 -3.74
CA GLN A 157 -24.29 11.54 -2.81
C GLN A 157 -25.03 12.66 -3.52
N GLU A 158 -26.34 12.77 -3.25
CA GLU A 158 -27.17 13.84 -3.80
C GLU A 158 -26.62 15.21 -3.37
N GLY A 159 -26.55 16.15 -4.32
CA GLY A 159 -26.10 17.52 -4.07
C GLY A 159 -24.60 17.79 -4.27
N ILE A 160 -23.80 16.78 -4.59
CA ILE A 160 -22.41 17.00 -5.01
C ILE A 160 -22.37 17.40 -6.49
N SER A 161 -21.77 18.56 -6.79
CA SER A 161 -21.65 19.05 -8.17
C SER A 161 -20.50 18.40 -8.92
N GLU A 162 -20.65 18.25 -10.24
CA GLU A 162 -19.59 17.77 -11.13
C GLU A 162 -18.33 18.65 -11.06
N ASP A 163 -18.49 19.98 -10.99
CA ASP A 163 -17.37 20.92 -10.86
C ASP A 163 -16.56 20.69 -9.57
N TYR A 164 -17.25 20.43 -8.45
CA TYR A 164 -16.59 20.09 -7.19
C TYR A 164 -15.77 18.81 -7.33
N VAL A 165 -16.36 17.77 -7.92
CA VAL A 165 -15.67 16.50 -8.15
C VAL A 165 -14.44 16.71 -9.03
N MET A 166 -14.58 17.42 -10.14
CA MET A 166 -13.49 17.67 -11.08
C MET A 166 -12.33 18.44 -10.43
N GLN A 167 -12.63 19.45 -9.61
CA GLN A 167 -11.63 20.17 -8.83
C GLN A 167 -10.93 19.26 -7.82
N ARG A 168 -11.70 18.47 -7.06
CA ARG A 168 -11.13 17.55 -6.07
C ARG A 168 -10.27 16.46 -6.71
N VAL A 169 -10.64 15.96 -7.88
CA VAL A 169 -9.81 15.03 -8.66
C VAL A 169 -8.49 15.69 -9.06
N ALA A 170 -8.54 16.94 -9.54
CA ALA A 170 -7.34 17.68 -9.93
C ALA A 170 -6.39 17.89 -8.72
N ASP A 171 -6.91 18.35 -7.58
CA ASP A 171 -6.12 18.57 -6.36
C ASP A 171 -5.42 17.27 -5.89
N LEU A 172 -6.14 16.14 -5.95
CA LEU A 172 -5.62 14.84 -5.51
C LEU A 172 -4.59 14.28 -6.50
N ALA A 173 -4.82 14.46 -7.80
CA ALA A 173 -3.87 14.09 -8.85
C ALA A 173 -2.56 14.88 -8.72
N GLU A 174 -2.64 16.20 -8.50
CA GLU A 174 -1.48 17.05 -8.22
C GLU A 174 -0.74 16.58 -6.96
N GLY A 175 -1.45 16.26 -5.88
CA GLY A 175 -0.86 15.74 -4.65
C GLY A 175 -0.08 14.44 -4.84
N LEU A 176 -0.55 13.54 -5.72
CA LEU A 176 0.17 12.32 -6.10
C LEU A 176 1.41 12.66 -6.93
N GLN A 177 1.29 13.54 -7.92
CA GLN A 177 2.42 13.98 -8.76
C GLN A 177 3.52 14.65 -7.93
N LEU A 178 3.15 15.49 -6.98
CA LEU A 178 4.09 16.13 -6.06
C LEU A 178 4.81 15.13 -5.17
N TRP A 179 4.12 14.06 -4.74
CA TRP A 179 4.77 12.96 -4.01
C TRP A 179 5.83 12.28 -4.88
N GLU A 180 5.50 11.93 -6.13
CA GLU A 180 6.46 11.31 -7.04
C GLU A 180 7.64 12.24 -7.32
N ALA A 181 7.37 13.52 -7.63
CA ALA A 181 8.38 14.54 -7.88
C ALA A 181 9.30 14.75 -6.67
N GLY A 182 8.77 14.66 -5.44
CA GLY A 182 9.51 14.83 -4.20
C GLY A 182 10.35 13.62 -3.76
N LEU A 183 10.28 12.48 -4.45
CA LEU A 183 11.17 11.35 -4.16
C LEU A 183 12.63 11.74 -4.41
N PRO A 184 13.58 11.30 -3.56
CA PRO A 184 15.01 11.37 -3.86
C PRO A 184 15.35 10.64 -5.17
N GLU A 185 16.45 11.06 -5.81
CA GLU A 185 16.85 10.52 -7.12
C GLU A 185 17.05 9.01 -7.09
N GLU A 186 17.63 8.48 -6.02
CA GLU A 186 17.86 7.05 -5.85
C GLU A 186 16.57 6.24 -5.64
N LYS A 187 15.44 6.90 -5.39
CA LYS A 187 14.12 6.27 -5.15
C LYS A 187 13.14 6.50 -6.31
N LYS A 188 13.59 7.10 -7.41
CA LYS A 188 12.79 7.25 -8.63
C LYS A 188 12.63 5.91 -9.34
N ALA A 189 11.51 5.72 -10.03
CA ALA A 189 11.21 4.51 -10.81
C ALA A 189 12.06 4.45 -12.10
N THR A 190 13.35 4.14 -11.97
CA THR A 190 14.27 3.90 -13.09
C THR A 190 14.80 2.48 -13.05
N GLU A 191 15.28 2.00 -14.20
CA GLU A 191 15.89 0.67 -14.30
C GLU A 191 17.19 0.60 -13.46
N GLU A 192 17.99 1.67 -13.45
CA GLU A 192 19.21 1.73 -12.63
C GLU A 192 18.88 1.59 -11.13
N ASN A 193 17.84 2.29 -10.66
CA ASN A 193 17.43 2.23 -9.26
C ASN A 193 16.82 0.88 -8.90
N LEU A 194 16.05 0.26 -9.81
CA LEU A 194 15.53 -1.10 -9.63
C LEU A 194 16.67 -2.09 -9.43
N GLN A 195 17.70 -2.03 -10.28
CA GLN A 195 18.87 -2.90 -10.19
C GLN A 195 19.65 -2.67 -8.89
N ALA A 196 19.85 -1.41 -8.50
CA ALA A 196 20.52 -1.05 -7.25
C ALA A 196 19.78 -1.60 -6.01
N HIS A 197 18.45 -1.47 -5.96
CA HIS A 197 17.64 -2.01 -4.86
C HIS A 197 17.55 -3.53 -4.90
N SER A 198 17.44 -4.14 -6.08
CA SER A 198 17.47 -5.59 -6.26
C SER A 198 18.76 -6.21 -5.71
N ALA A 199 19.92 -5.58 -5.97
CA ALA A 199 21.21 -6.02 -5.45
C ALA A 199 21.25 -6.05 -3.91
N LYS A 200 20.53 -5.13 -3.26
CA LYS A 200 20.36 -5.04 -1.80
C LYS A 200 19.22 -5.91 -1.25
N LYS A 201 18.57 -6.71 -2.09
CA LYS A 201 17.35 -7.48 -1.76
C LYS A 201 16.14 -6.61 -1.36
N LEU A 202 16.12 -5.36 -1.80
CA LEU A 202 15.05 -4.37 -1.57
C LEU A 202 14.21 -4.09 -2.83
N GLY A 203 14.40 -4.85 -3.90
CA GLY A 203 13.65 -4.67 -5.15
C GLY A 203 12.14 -4.82 -4.99
N GLY A 204 11.68 -5.75 -4.15
CA GLY A 204 10.25 -5.95 -3.86
C GLY A 204 9.60 -4.71 -3.22
N PRO A 205 10.11 -4.23 -2.08
CA PRO A 205 9.67 -2.97 -1.47
C PRO A 205 9.74 -1.76 -2.42
N PHE A 206 10.78 -1.68 -3.25
CA PHE A 206 10.94 -0.61 -4.24
C PHE A 206 9.83 -0.64 -5.30
N LEU A 207 9.55 -1.80 -5.90
CA LEU A 207 8.43 -1.94 -6.83
C LEU A 207 7.07 -1.69 -6.13
N ALA A 208 6.95 -2.05 -4.86
CA ALA A 208 5.71 -1.90 -4.11
C ALA A 208 5.29 -0.43 -3.95
N ILE A 209 6.23 0.49 -3.69
CA ILE A 209 5.89 1.92 -3.54
C ILE A 209 5.42 2.53 -4.86
N HIS A 210 6.04 2.17 -5.98
CA HIS A 210 5.65 2.65 -7.31
C HIS A 210 4.34 2.01 -7.77
N THR A 211 4.14 0.73 -7.50
CA THR A 211 2.84 0.06 -7.76
C THR A 211 1.73 0.72 -6.94
N GLY A 212 2.01 1.06 -5.68
CA GLY A 212 1.13 1.84 -4.83
C GLY A 212 0.78 3.18 -5.46
N TYR A 213 1.76 3.93 -5.99
CA TYR A 213 1.54 5.23 -6.64
C TYR A 213 0.54 5.13 -7.80
N HIS A 214 0.78 4.21 -8.74
CA HIS A 214 -0.16 3.99 -9.84
C HIS A 214 -1.53 3.50 -9.36
N GLN A 215 -1.58 2.69 -8.30
CA GLN A 215 -2.86 2.24 -7.72
C GLN A 215 -3.71 3.41 -7.23
N HIS A 216 -3.11 4.44 -6.61
CA HIS A 216 -3.88 5.59 -6.12
C HIS A 216 -4.50 6.37 -7.29
N PHE A 217 -3.80 6.50 -8.41
CA PHE A 217 -4.35 7.06 -9.64
C PHE A 217 -5.49 6.22 -10.22
N VAL A 218 -5.31 4.89 -10.30
CA VAL A 218 -6.39 4.00 -10.75
C VAL A 218 -7.63 4.18 -9.88
N LEU A 219 -7.49 4.19 -8.55
CA LEU A 219 -8.61 4.40 -7.63
C LEU A 219 -9.27 5.78 -7.77
N LEU A 220 -8.49 6.81 -8.05
CA LEU A 220 -9.00 8.18 -8.24
C LEU A 220 -9.75 8.34 -9.56
N LEU A 221 -9.26 7.70 -10.63
CA LEU A 221 -9.70 7.97 -12.00
C LEU A 221 -10.62 6.88 -12.59
N PHE A 222 -10.79 5.73 -11.92
CA PHE A 222 -11.54 4.59 -12.44
C PHE A 222 -12.94 4.95 -12.98
N ARG A 223 -13.64 5.87 -12.30
CA ARG A 223 -15.01 6.29 -12.67
C ARG A 223 -15.09 7.07 -13.97
N PHE A 224 -13.97 7.62 -14.47
CA PHE A 224 -13.95 8.28 -15.78
C PHE A 224 -13.97 7.28 -16.94
N LEU A 225 -13.83 5.97 -16.67
CA LEU A 225 -14.02 4.92 -17.68
C LEU A 225 -15.50 4.70 -18.02
N ASP A 226 -16.44 5.14 -17.19
CA ASP A 226 -17.88 4.94 -17.43
C ASP A 226 -18.33 5.63 -18.73
N LEU A 227 -18.79 4.82 -19.68
CA LEU A 227 -19.25 5.26 -21.00
C LEU A 227 -20.54 6.08 -20.93
N ASN A 228 -21.33 5.95 -19.85
CA ASN A 228 -22.55 6.72 -19.65
C ASN A 228 -22.27 8.16 -19.18
N ARG A 229 -21.04 8.45 -18.77
CA ARG A 229 -20.63 9.79 -18.36
C ARG A 229 -20.54 10.71 -19.57
N ALA A 230 -20.92 11.98 -19.39
CA ALA A 230 -20.68 13.02 -20.37
C ALA A 230 -19.19 13.08 -20.75
N GLN A 231 -18.92 12.93 -22.05
CA GLN A 231 -17.57 12.93 -22.59
C GLN A 231 -17.15 14.36 -22.89
N THR A 232 -16.32 14.90 -22.01
CA THR A 232 -15.62 16.18 -22.19
C THR A 232 -14.13 15.91 -22.45
N PRO A 233 -13.37 16.88 -23.02
CA PRO A 233 -11.93 16.70 -23.20
C PRO A 233 -11.21 16.29 -21.91
N LYS A 234 -11.61 16.84 -20.75
CA LYS A 234 -10.98 16.53 -19.46
C LYS A 234 -11.34 15.15 -18.92
N THR A 235 -12.58 14.71 -19.08
CA THR A 235 -12.98 13.35 -18.64
C THR A 235 -12.32 12.28 -19.50
N ILE A 236 -12.13 12.55 -20.80
CA ILE A 236 -11.37 11.68 -21.71
C ILE A 236 -9.91 11.61 -21.28
N GLU A 237 -9.28 12.74 -20.97
CA GLU A 237 -7.91 12.80 -20.45
C GLU A 237 -7.75 11.94 -19.19
N TYR A 238 -8.68 12.06 -18.24
CA TYR A 238 -8.66 11.24 -17.01
C TYR A 238 -8.90 9.75 -17.25
N ALA A 239 -9.75 9.38 -18.22
CA ALA A 239 -9.93 8.00 -18.63
C ALA A 239 -8.63 7.41 -19.21
N GLU A 240 -7.94 8.16 -20.07
CA GLU A 240 -6.65 7.74 -20.64
C GLU A 240 -5.54 7.66 -19.59
N LEU A 241 -5.48 8.60 -18.65
CA LEU A 241 -4.57 8.52 -17.51
C LEU A 241 -4.86 7.26 -16.67
N CYS A 242 -6.12 6.94 -16.39
CA CYS A 242 -6.48 5.71 -15.68
C CYS A 242 -5.92 4.45 -16.38
N LYS A 243 -6.07 4.37 -17.72
CA LYS A 243 -5.52 3.26 -18.53
C LYS A 243 -3.99 3.22 -18.47
N TYR A 244 -3.32 4.37 -18.53
CA TYR A 244 -1.87 4.47 -18.39
C TYR A 244 -1.38 3.91 -17.04
N HIS A 245 -1.99 4.34 -15.93
CA HIS A 245 -1.60 3.85 -14.61
C HIS A 245 -1.92 2.36 -14.43
N ALA A 246 -3.02 1.85 -14.99
CA ALA A 246 -3.32 0.41 -14.98
C ALA A 246 -2.25 -0.42 -15.74
N ARG A 247 -1.84 0.03 -16.94
CA ARG A 247 -0.74 -0.62 -17.69
C ARG A 247 0.58 -0.59 -16.92
N SER A 248 0.86 0.52 -16.23
CA SER A 248 2.07 0.66 -15.40
C SER A 248 2.08 -0.36 -14.25
N ILE A 249 0.94 -0.59 -13.58
CA ILE A 249 0.80 -1.64 -12.57
C ILE A 249 1.11 -3.02 -13.18
N SER A 250 0.52 -3.35 -14.34
CA SER A 250 0.79 -4.62 -15.03
C SER A 250 2.27 -4.84 -15.35
N GLN A 251 2.96 -3.79 -15.78
CA GLN A 251 4.39 -3.83 -16.06
C GLN A 251 5.21 -4.06 -14.78
N LEU A 252 4.95 -3.32 -13.70
CA LEU A 252 5.68 -3.46 -12.43
C LEU A 252 5.45 -4.84 -11.79
N VAL A 253 4.21 -5.34 -11.85
CA VAL A 253 3.85 -6.68 -11.37
C VAL A 253 4.56 -7.76 -12.20
N LYS A 254 4.66 -7.59 -13.53
CA LYS A 254 5.44 -8.49 -14.38
C LYS A 254 6.92 -8.46 -14.02
N LEU A 255 7.53 -7.28 -13.83
CA LEU A 255 8.92 -7.13 -13.41
C LEU A 255 9.19 -7.83 -12.08
N SER A 256 8.27 -7.77 -11.12
CA SER A 256 8.40 -8.44 -9.82
C SER A 256 8.59 -9.95 -9.93
N ARG A 257 8.13 -10.57 -11.02
CA ARG A 257 8.28 -12.02 -11.29
C ARG A 257 9.54 -12.34 -12.10
N GLN A 258 10.06 -11.38 -12.87
CA GLN A 258 11.14 -11.58 -13.83
C GLN A 258 12.51 -11.19 -13.28
N VAL A 259 12.55 -10.16 -12.43
CA VAL A 259 13.80 -9.64 -11.87
C VAL A 259 14.08 -10.29 -10.51
N PRO A 260 15.29 -10.82 -10.27
CA PRO A 260 15.68 -11.37 -8.97
C PRO A 260 15.45 -10.37 -7.83
N ASN A 261 15.12 -10.88 -6.64
CA ASN A 261 14.87 -10.09 -5.43
C ASN A 261 13.80 -8.97 -5.56
N CYS A 262 12.94 -9.04 -6.58
CA CYS A 262 11.88 -8.06 -6.82
C CYS A 262 10.47 -8.60 -6.52
N ALA A 263 10.36 -9.81 -5.97
CA ALA A 263 9.09 -10.45 -5.71
C ALA A 263 8.23 -9.65 -4.73
N MET A 264 7.02 -9.29 -5.15
CA MET A 264 6.03 -8.60 -4.33
C MET A 264 5.00 -9.59 -3.77
N VAL A 265 5.32 -10.26 -2.66
CA VAL A 265 4.49 -11.35 -2.09
C VAL A 265 3.65 -10.84 -0.90
N PHE A 266 2.74 -9.91 -1.15
CA PHE A 266 1.78 -9.44 -0.15
C PHE A 266 0.38 -9.25 -0.76
N GLY A 267 -0.67 -9.40 0.07
CA GLY A 267 -2.07 -9.43 -0.41
C GLY A 267 -2.48 -8.19 -1.22
N GLY A 268 -1.92 -7.01 -0.88
CA GLY A 268 -2.17 -5.74 -1.57
C GLY A 268 -1.90 -5.80 -3.08
N VAL A 269 -0.80 -6.43 -3.52
CA VAL A 269 -0.47 -6.56 -4.96
C VAL A 269 -1.53 -7.36 -5.71
N GLY A 270 -2.14 -8.34 -5.06
CA GLY A 270 -3.26 -9.09 -5.63
C GLY A 270 -4.41 -8.18 -6.01
N TYR A 271 -4.86 -7.33 -5.07
CA TYR A 271 -5.94 -6.37 -5.32
C TYR A 271 -5.57 -5.32 -6.37
N MET A 272 -4.33 -4.84 -6.37
CA MET A 272 -3.84 -3.89 -7.38
C MET A 272 -3.83 -4.51 -8.78
N THR A 273 -3.38 -5.77 -8.89
CA THR A 273 -3.36 -6.53 -10.14
C THR A 273 -4.77 -6.77 -10.67
N VAL A 274 -5.72 -7.10 -9.80
CA VAL A 274 -7.14 -7.26 -10.16
C VAL A 274 -7.72 -5.93 -10.66
N ALA A 275 -7.52 -4.82 -9.95
CA ALA A 275 -7.99 -3.50 -10.37
C ALA A 275 -7.41 -3.07 -11.72
N SER A 276 -6.10 -3.27 -11.95
CA SER A 276 -5.49 -3.00 -13.26
C SER A 276 -6.08 -3.88 -14.37
N SER A 277 -6.35 -5.16 -14.08
CA SER A 277 -6.97 -6.09 -15.03
C SER A 277 -8.38 -5.65 -15.41
N ALA A 278 -9.16 -5.12 -14.47
CA ALA A 278 -10.50 -4.58 -14.75
C ALA A 278 -10.43 -3.40 -15.74
N VAL A 279 -9.47 -2.48 -15.56
CA VAL A 279 -9.25 -1.36 -16.50
C VAL A 279 -8.80 -1.85 -17.89
N LEU A 280 -7.87 -2.81 -17.93
CA LEU A 280 -7.41 -3.40 -19.19
C LEU A 280 -8.53 -4.15 -19.91
N LEU A 281 -9.36 -4.90 -19.19
CA LEU A 281 -10.52 -5.60 -19.73
C LEU A 281 -11.57 -4.61 -20.26
N HIS A 282 -11.86 -3.55 -19.52
CA HIS A 282 -12.71 -2.45 -20.00
C HIS A 282 -12.16 -1.86 -21.31
N THR A 283 -10.84 -1.62 -21.38
CA THR A 283 -10.19 -1.10 -22.59
C THR A 283 -10.24 -2.11 -23.74
N LEU A 284 -10.14 -3.40 -23.47
CA LEU A 284 -10.24 -4.45 -24.48
C LEU A 284 -11.64 -4.57 -25.07
N ILE A 285 -12.68 -4.46 -24.23
CA ILE A 285 -14.08 -4.66 -24.63
C ILE A 285 -14.64 -3.41 -25.32
N PHE A 286 -14.34 -2.23 -24.77
CA PHE A 286 -14.97 -0.97 -25.19
C PHE A 286 -14.02 -0.01 -25.90
N GLY A 287 -12.72 -0.32 -25.94
CA GLY A 287 -11.74 0.50 -26.66
C GLY A 287 -11.90 0.37 -28.17
N GLN A 288 -11.69 1.48 -28.88
CA GLN A 288 -11.66 1.52 -30.35
C GLN A 288 -10.26 1.25 -30.91
N GLN A 289 -9.52 0.29 -30.34
CA GLN A 289 -8.16 -0.04 -30.79
C GLN A 289 -8.17 -1.24 -31.74
N ASP A 290 -7.58 -1.07 -32.92
CA ASP A 290 -7.46 -2.14 -33.92
C ASP A 290 -6.50 -3.26 -33.49
N ASP A 291 -5.42 -2.90 -32.77
CA ASP A 291 -4.48 -3.85 -32.18
C ASP A 291 -4.69 -3.96 -30.67
N THR A 292 -5.09 -5.16 -30.25
CA THR A 292 -5.39 -5.52 -28.86
C THR A 292 -4.43 -6.59 -28.32
N GLY A 293 -3.39 -6.97 -29.08
CA GLY A 293 -2.44 -8.02 -28.72
C GLY A 293 -1.70 -7.72 -27.41
N ASP A 294 -1.21 -6.49 -27.26
CA ASP A 294 -0.49 -6.07 -26.05
C ASP A 294 -1.39 -6.09 -24.79
N ILE A 295 -2.63 -5.63 -24.90
CA ILE A 295 -3.60 -5.66 -23.78
C ILE A 295 -3.87 -7.10 -23.34
N ARG A 296 -4.03 -8.03 -24.28
CA ARG A 296 -4.22 -9.46 -23.97
C ARG A 296 -2.99 -10.05 -23.27
N ALA A 297 -1.78 -9.77 -23.75
CA ALA A 297 -0.54 -10.24 -23.12
C ALA A 297 -0.37 -9.69 -21.69
N GLN A 298 -0.74 -8.43 -21.46
CA GLN A 298 -0.73 -7.84 -20.11
C GLN A 298 -1.77 -8.52 -19.18
N LEU A 299 -2.99 -8.77 -19.68
CA LEU A 299 -4.02 -9.50 -18.93
C LEU A 299 -3.57 -10.92 -18.57
N GLU A 300 -2.99 -11.66 -19.51
CA GLU A 300 -2.44 -13.00 -19.28
C GLU A 300 -1.38 -12.97 -18.16
N SER A 301 -0.41 -12.04 -18.26
CA SER A 301 0.61 -11.85 -17.22
C SER A 301 0.01 -11.47 -15.84
N ASN A 302 -1.05 -10.67 -15.83
CA ASN A 302 -1.76 -10.34 -14.59
C ASN A 302 -2.42 -11.58 -13.97
N TYR A 303 -3.11 -12.40 -14.77
CA TYR A 303 -3.76 -13.63 -14.29
C TYR A 303 -2.76 -14.66 -13.75
N GLU A 304 -1.59 -14.80 -14.37
CA GLU A 304 -0.50 -15.62 -13.82
C GLU A 304 -0.08 -15.14 -12.43
N THR A 305 0.04 -13.82 -12.25
CA THR A 305 0.39 -13.22 -10.95
C THR A 305 -0.71 -13.48 -9.91
N ILE A 306 -1.96 -13.24 -10.28
CA ILE A 306 -3.12 -13.49 -9.42
C ILE A 306 -3.14 -14.96 -8.97
N TYR A 307 -2.94 -15.89 -9.91
CA TYR A 307 -2.91 -17.33 -9.61
C TYR A 307 -1.75 -17.68 -8.68
N ALA A 308 -0.55 -17.14 -8.91
CA ALA A 308 0.60 -17.36 -8.03
C ALA A 308 0.35 -16.83 -6.61
N LEU A 309 -0.29 -15.66 -6.47
CA LEU A 309 -0.58 -15.05 -5.17
C LEU A 309 -1.70 -15.76 -4.41
N GLN A 310 -2.66 -16.38 -5.09
CA GLN A 310 -3.75 -17.15 -4.45
C GLN A 310 -3.24 -18.28 -3.54
N LYS A 311 -2.04 -18.83 -3.83
CA LYS A 311 -1.39 -19.81 -2.95
C LYS A 311 -1.15 -19.28 -1.53
N TYR A 312 -0.85 -18.00 -1.41
CA TYR A 312 -0.52 -17.33 -0.13
C TYR A 312 -1.66 -16.48 0.40
N TRP A 313 -2.52 -15.99 -0.50
CA TRP A 313 -3.61 -15.05 -0.22
C TRP A 313 -4.92 -15.52 -0.88
N PRO A 314 -5.59 -16.56 -0.34
CA PRO A 314 -6.81 -17.11 -0.92
C PRO A 314 -7.96 -16.11 -1.06
N SER A 315 -7.96 -15.02 -0.29
CA SER A 315 -8.95 -13.93 -0.39
C SER A 315 -8.99 -13.24 -1.75
N ILE A 316 -7.88 -13.24 -2.51
CA ILE A 316 -7.80 -12.62 -3.85
C ILE A 316 -8.79 -13.27 -4.83
N GLN A 317 -9.09 -14.57 -4.67
CA GLN A 317 -10.04 -15.29 -5.52
C GLN A 317 -11.43 -14.63 -5.56
N ASN A 318 -11.89 -14.08 -4.43
CA ASN A 318 -13.22 -13.46 -4.34
C ASN A 318 -13.28 -12.12 -5.08
N SER A 319 -12.16 -11.41 -5.22
CA SER A 319 -12.11 -10.15 -5.96
C SER A 319 -12.28 -10.36 -7.45
N VAL A 320 -11.67 -11.43 -7.99
CA VAL A 320 -11.85 -11.84 -9.39
C VAL A 320 -13.32 -12.18 -9.69
N SER A 321 -14.01 -12.81 -8.75
CA SER A 321 -15.45 -13.15 -8.90
C SER A 321 -16.40 -11.95 -8.71
N ARG A 322 -15.97 -10.88 -8.05
CA ARG A 322 -16.77 -9.65 -7.92
C ARG A 322 -16.70 -8.79 -9.17
N ASP A 323 -15.56 -8.73 -9.85
CA ASP A 323 -15.44 -8.01 -11.13
C ASP A 323 -16.34 -8.61 -12.22
N THR A 324 -16.68 -9.91 -12.15
CA THR A 324 -17.67 -10.52 -13.05
C THR A 324 -19.13 -10.17 -12.71
N CYS A 325 -19.41 -9.66 -11.51
CA CYS A 325 -20.77 -9.35 -11.03
C CYS A 325 -21.10 -7.86 -11.02
N VAL A 326 -20.12 -6.95 -11.13
CA VAL A 326 -20.38 -5.49 -11.19
C VAL A 326 -20.65 -5.01 -12.63
N SER A 327 -20.54 -5.90 -13.61
CA SER A 327 -21.01 -5.73 -14.99
C SER A 327 -22.49 -6.07 -15.21
N GLY A 328 -23.32 -5.99 -14.16
CA GLY A 328 -24.76 -6.27 -14.19
C GLY A 328 -25.62 -5.06 -13.87
#